data_AF-A0A849TB33-F1
#
_entry.id   AF-A0A849TB33-F1
#
_cell.length_a   1.000
_cell.length_b   1.000
_cell.length_c   1.000
_cell.angle_alpha   90.00
_cell.angle_beta   90.00
_cell.angle_gamma   90.00
#
_symmetry.space_group_name_H-M   'P 1'
#
loop_
_entity.id
_entity.type
_entity.pdbx_description
1 polymer ?
#
loop_
_entity_poly.entity_id
_entity_poly.type
_entity_poly.pdbx_seq_one_letter_code
_entity_poly.pdbx_strand_id
1 'polypeptide(L)'
;MVLVLSSLYSCGKEYTHSTSSLTNGLNLLLLEKQCFSSSPIIEPVTRDIQETYTAFERSHVLNIKSMENSLLQIKSDIADSKQDGVVLSEVAKELYYLYQNSQRYEVQKCAFGSLAKKKVQDVTPFLKLEDFCIQRNKANICTEKDLTNLSIGESQFVQEQMMKMCQALGNSKFLCQEEIGLSRNKRNLETMAIKLLKRFKDERFNKLFSLASSHLKFSCVKKSQFVEMNLKVRFDPRLFFNRLELINHVSETWSSDNFKLKLILEQERNSEDVISVQASPNSLSYVPENDNRQIFLNSELRFEEQKRILSHEFGHVLGFPDCYTEFYDHQKRDLVYFEMGKDNFNLMCSVKKGAAVPREYLEQLALKSCLF
;
A
#
# COMPACT_ATOMS: atom_id res chain seq x y z
N MET A 1 3.69 26.20 15.13
CA MET A 1 4.15 27.05 14.01
C MET A 1 5.64 26.85 13.66
N VAL A 2 6.37 25.96 14.34
CA VAL A 2 7.79 25.65 14.07
C VAL A 2 7.99 24.37 13.21
N LEU A 3 6.94 23.54 13.04
CA LEU A 3 6.92 22.43 12.06
C LEU A 3 6.89 22.87 10.57
N VAL A 4 6.95 24.17 10.30
CA VAL A 4 6.93 24.75 8.95
C VAL A 4 8.35 25.07 8.42
N LEU A 5 9.37 25.12 9.30
CA LEU A 5 10.71 25.60 8.92
C LEU A 5 11.79 24.52 8.83
N SER A 6 11.55 23.29 9.31
CA SER A 6 12.48 22.15 9.11
C SER A 6 12.20 21.35 7.82
N SER A 7 11.02 21.50 7.21
CA SER A 7 10.64 20.81 5.97
C SER A 7 11.04 21.54 4.68
N LEU A 8 11.63 22.74 4.78
CA LEU A 8 12.08 23.53 3.62
C LEU A 8 13.47 23.10 3.07
N TYR A 9 14.20 22.23 3.77
CA TYR A 9 15.52 21.75 3.31
C TYR A 9 15.45 20.56 2.33
N SER A 10 14.30 19.88 2.22
CA SER A 10 14.20 18.62 1.47
C SER A 10 13.65 18.76 0.04
N CYS A 11 13.24 19.94 -0.40
CA CYS A 11 12.60 20.13 -1.71
C CYS A 11 13.42 21.04 -2.67
N GLY A 12 14.75 21.01 -2.55
CA GLY A 12 15.66 21.39 -3.64
C GLY A 12 15.66 22.86 -4.08
N LYS A 13 15.32 23.80 -3.19
CA LYS A 13 15.50 25.23 -3.45
C LYS A 13 16.64 25.78 -2.60
N GLU A 14 17.66 26.33 -3.26
CA GLU A 14 18.71 27.09 -2.60
C GLU A 14 18.11 28.30 -1.89
N TYR A 15 18.38 28.41 -0.58
CA TYR A 15 17.94 29.53 0.23
C TYR A 15 19.15 30.41 0.57
N THR A 16 19.20 31.61 0.00
CA THR A 16 20.19 32.64 0.36
C THR A 16 19.75 33.33 1.65
N HIS A 17 20.53 33.17 2.72
CA HIS A 17 20.29 33.81 4.02
C HIS A 17 20.47 35.34 3.97
N SER A 18 19.51 36.08 4.52
CA SER A 18 19.79 37.36 5.19
C SER A 18 19.28 37.29 6.63
N THR A 19 20.11 37.75 7.55
CA THR A 19 19.97 37.63 8.99
C THR A 19 19.28 38.86 9.58
N SER A 20 18.31 38.67 10.48
CA SER A 20 18.23 39.45 11.72
C SER A 20 17.14 38.96 12.69
N SER A 21 17.54 38.96 13.97
CA SER A 21 16.73 39.09 15.20
C SER A 21 15.95 37.87 15.72
N LEU A 22 16.64 37.11 16.58
CA LEU A 22 16.05 36.31 17.66
C LEU A 22 15.94 37.19 18.91
N THR A 23 14.78 37.23 19.56
CA THR A 23 14.67 37.14 21.03
C THR A 23 13.26 36.70 21.43
N ASN A 24 13.19 35.53 22.08
CA ASN A 24 12.18 35.01 23.01
C ASN A 24 11.67 33.61 22.63
N GLY A 25 12.36 32.57 23.11
CA GLY A 25 11.96 31.17 22.91
C GLY A 25 12.56 30.19 23.93
N LEU A 26 12.92 30.65 25.13
CA LEU A 26 13.72 29.88 26.08
C LEU A 26 12.90 28.95 27.00
N ASN A 27 11.75 28.45 26.54
CA ASN A 27 11.00 27.39 27.24
C ASN A 27 10.47 26.27 26.32
N LEU A 28 10.92 26.20 25.06
CA LEU A 28 10.52 25.12 24.13
C LEU A 28 11.57 24.00 23.98
N LEU A 29 12.85 24.33 24.21
CA LEU A 29 13.99 23.43 24.03
C LEU A 29 14.07 22.28 25.07
N LEU A 30 13.35 22.38 26.19
CA LEU A 30 13.28 21.29 27.17
C LEU A 30 12.22 20.23 26.86
N LEU A 31 11.20 20.55 26.06
CA LEU A 31 10.18 19.60 25.60
C LEU A 31 10.61 18.88 24.32
N GLU A 32 11.35 19.56 23.43
CA GLU A 32 11.93 18.95 22.23
C GLU A 32 12.96 17.85 22.53
N LYS A 33 13.72 17.97 23.64
CA LYS A 33 14.67 16.93 24.06
C LYS A 33 14.02 15.72 24.70
N GLN A 34 12.78 15.80 25.20
CA GLN A 34 12.08 14.65 25.78
C GLN A 34 11.31 13.82 24.73
N CYS A 35 10.98 14.38 23.57
CA CYS A 35 10.35 13.63 22.48
C CYS A 35 11.35 12.98 21.51
N PHE A 36 12.63 13.34 21.55
CA PHE A 36 13.66 12.84 20.62
C PHE A 36 14.67 11.85 21.23
N SER A 37 14.48 11.42 22.47
CA SER A 37 15.36 10.44 23.10
C SER A 37 14.60 9.40 23.93
N SER A 38 13.77 8.59 23.28
CA SER A 38 13.46 7.23 23.75
C SER A 38 12.66 6.44 22.71
N SER A 39 13.33 5.41 22.19
CA SER A 39 12.78 4.17 21.61
C SER A 39 12.26 4.20 20.17
N PRO A 40 12.60 3.17 19.36
CA PRO A 40 12.07 3.00 18.02
C PRO A 40 10.56 2.78 18.06
N ILE A 41 9.91 3.37 17.07
CA ILE A 41 8.47 3.43 16.83
C ILE A 41 7.89 2.00 16.88
N ILE A 42 7.05 1.74 17.87
CA ILE A 42 6.30 0.49 18.01
C ILE A 42 5.03 0.60 17.17
N GLU A 43 4.78 -0.30 16.23
CA GLU A 43 3.42 -0.64 15.78
C GLU A 43 2.71 -1.43 16.90
N PRO A 44 1.59 -0.96 17.47
CA PRO A 44 0.65 -1.82 18.16
C PRO A 44 -0.41 -2.36 17.20
N VAL A 45 -0.89 -3.55 17.55
CA VAL A 45 -1.99 -4.32 16.95
C VAL A 45 -3.11 -3.42 16.45
N THR A 46 -3.46 -3.57 15.17
CA THR A 46 -4.56 -2.83 14.56
C THR A 46 -5.91 -3.31 15.07
N ARG A 47 -6.75 -2.42 15.63
CA ARG A 47 -8.17 -2.69 15.92
C ARG A 47 -8.98 -2.85 14.64
N ASP A 48 -9.93 -3.79 14.63
CA ASP A 48 -11.06 -3.88 13.70
C ASP A 48 -12.02 -2.71 13.89
N ILE A 49 -12.01 -1.79 12.91
CA ILE A 49 -13.09 -0.82 12.73
C ILE A 49 -13.92 -1.37 11.57
N GLN A 50 -15.04 -2.00 11.93
CA GLN A 50 -16.02 -2.54 10.99
C GLN A 50 -16.81 -1.38 10.38
N GLU A 51 -16.51 -1.02 9.14
CA GLU A 51 -17.49 -0.44 8.23
C GLU A 51 -17.75 -1.44 7.10
N THR A 52 -19.03 -1.75 6.94
CA THR A 52 -19.61 -2.85 6.17
C THR A 52 -19.25 -2.80 4.69
N TYR A 53 -18.19 -3.51 4.33
CA TYR A 53 -18.00 -4.10 3.00
C TYR A 53 -17.47 -5.52 3.20
N THR A 54 -18.10 -6.52 2.59
CA THR A 54 -17.69 -7.94 2.75
C THR A 54 -16.35 -8.28 2.10
N ALA A 55 -15.66 -7.28 1.51
CA ALA A 55 -14.38 -7.39 0.84
C ALA A 55 -13.34 -6.32 1.25
N PHE A 56 -13.66 -5.36 2.15
CA PHE A 56 -12.71 -4.32 2.58
C PHE A 56 -12.63 -4.21 4.08
N GLU A 57 -11.39 -4.22 4.60
CA GLU A 57 -11.16 -3.93 6.01
C GLU A 57 -10.72 -2.49 6.28
N ARG A 58 -10.34 -1.67 5.28
CA ARG A 58 -10.04 -0.24 5.52
C ARG A 58 -9.74 0.61 4.28
N SER A 59 -10.47 1.71 4.14
CA SER A 59 -10.18 2.76 3.15
C SER A 59 -9.71 4.01 3.88
N HIS A 60 -8.47 4.49 3.65
CA HIS A 60 -7.91 5.63 4.36
C HIS A 60 -7.85 6.87 3.46
N VAL A 61 -8.81 7.77 3.65
CA VAL A 61 -8.79 9.09 3.01
C VAL A 61 -8.15 10.08 3.98
N LEU A 62 -6.93 10.48 3.68
CA LEU A 62 -6.12 11.38 4.52
C LEU A 62 -6.24 12.81 3.99
N ASN A 63 -6.94 13.65 4.73
CA ASN A 63 -6.92 15.09 4.52
C ASN A 63 -6.86 15.83 5.85
N ILE A 64 -6.38 17.07 5.79
CA ILE A 64 -6.15 17.90 6.99
C ILE A 64 -7.43 18.02 7.80
N LYS A 65 -8.57 18.30 7.16
CA LYS A 65 -9.86 18.47 7.85
C LYS A 65 -10.35 17.19 8.53
N SER A 66 -10.18 16.04 7.89
CA SER A 66 -10.51 14.72 8.43
C SER A 66 -9.66 14.43 9.67
N MET A 67 -8.36 14.69 9.58
CA MET A 67 -7.43 14.54 10.69
C MET A 67 -7.75 15.48 11.86
N GLU A 68 -8.09 16.74 11.58
CA GLU A 68 -8.54 17.71 12.60
C GLU A 68 -9.84 17.25 13.28
N ASN A 69 -10.81 16.76 12.52
CA ASN A 69 -12.06 16.23 13.05
C ASN A 69 -11.82 14.99 13.93
N SER A 70 -10.97 14.06 13.51
CA SER A 70 -10.58 12.91 14.32
C SER A 70 -9.92 13.34 15.63
N LEU A 71 -9.04 14.36 15.59
CA LEU A 71 -8.43 14.91 16.80
C LEU A 71 -9.46 15.51 17.76
N LEU A 72 -10.47 16.23 17.22
CA LEU A 72 -11.55 16.80 18.01
C LEU A 72 -12.42 15.72 18.65
N GLN A 73 -12.76 14.67 17.89
CA GLN A 73 -13.51 13.53 18.40
C GLN A 73 -12.77 12.84 19.55
N ILE A 74 -11.49 12.51 19.34
CA ILE A 74 -10.63 11.91 20.37
C ILE A 74 -10.58 12.79 21.63
N LYS A 75 -10.48 14.12 21.48
CA LYS A 75 -10.49 15.05 22.62
C LYS A 75 -11.83 15.03 23.36
N SER A 76 -12.95 14.92 22.65
CA SER A 76 -14.28 14.75 23.26
C SER A 76 -14.36 13.44 24.03
N ASP A 77 -13.94 12.34 23.41
CA ASP A 77 -13.99 11.00 24.01
C ASP A 77 -13.14 10.95 25.29
N ILE A 78 -11.98 11.59 25.31
CA ILE A 78 -11.15 11.75 26.52
C ILE A 78 -11.90 12.53 27.60
N ALA A 79 -12.52 13.65 27.25
CA ALA A 79 -13.23 14.51 28.21
C ALA A 79 -14.45 13.83 28.83
N ASP A 80 -15.17 13.03 28.04
CA ASP A 80 -16.34 12.27 28.48
C ASP A 80 -15.96 10.99 29.25
N SER A 81 -14.75 10.45 29.02
CA SER A 81 -14.22 9.28 29.71
C SER A 81 -13.79 9.60 31.15
N LYS A 82 -14.76 9.76 32.04
CA LYS A 82 -14.51 9.70 33.49
C LYS A 82 -14.25 8.24 33.88
N GLN A 83 -12.98 7.86 33.97
CA GLN A 83 -12.45 6.75 34.80
C GLN A 83 -12.46 5.29 34.32
N ASP A 84 -12.74 4.94 33.07
CA ASP A 84 -12.55 3.55 32.61
C ASP A 84 -11.27 3.40 31.76
N GLY A 85 -10.25 2.72 32.31
CA GLY A 85 -8.95 2.49 31.67
C GLY A 85 -9.00 1.76 30.31
N VAL A 86 -10.13 1.13 29.97
CA VAL A 86 -10.39 0.54 28.65
C VAL A 86 -10.48 1.63 27.56
N VAL A 87 -11.08 2.79 27.87
CA VAL A 87 -11.25 3.90 26.91
C VAL A 87 -9.91 4.52 26.53
N LEU A 88 -8.96 4.61 27.46
CA LEU A 88 -7.63 5.16 27.21
C LEU A 88 -6.82 4.31 26.21
N SER A 89 -6.99 2.99 26.21
CA SER A 89 -6.28 2.12 25.28
C SER A 89 -6.75 2.28 23.83
N GLU A 90 -8.04 2.55 23.63
CA GLU A 90 -8.62 2.78 22.31
C GLU A 90 -8.28 4.18 21.78
N VAL A 91 -8.41 5.20 22.64
CA VAL A 91 -7.96 6.56 22.36
C VAL A 91 -6.47 6.60 21.96
N ALA A 92 -5.61 5.88 22.70
CA ALA A 92 -4.19 5.84 22.38
C ALA A 92 -3.91 5.23 20.99
N LYS A 93 -4.67 4.20 20.60
CA LYS A 93 -4.58 3.63 19.24
C LYS A 93 -5.03 4.65 18.20
N GLU A 94 -6.16 5.33 18.40
CA GLU A 94 -6.66 6.34 17.46
C GLU A 94 -5.70 7.52 17.30
N LEU A 95 -5.12 8.03 18.39
CA LEU A 95 -4.08 9.06 18.35
C LEU A 95 -2.85 8.59 17.57
N TYR A 96 -2.43 7.35 17.80
CA TYR A 96 -1.31 6.76 17.08
C TYR A 96 -1.58 6.68 15.57
N TYR A 97 -2.76 6.22 15.16
CA TYR A 97 -3.14 6.20 13.74
C TYR A 97 -3.20 7.59 13.13
N LEU A 98 -3.80 8.54 13.83
CA LEU A 98 -3.86 9.92 13.39
C LEU A 98 -2.46 10.49 13.19
N TYR A 99 -1.55 10.21 14.12
CA TYR A 99 -0.15 10.58 14.01
C TYR A 99 0.51 9.95 12.78
N GLN A 100 0.39 8.63 12.58
CA GLN A 100 0.97 7.93 11.41
C GLN A 100 0.44 8.49 10.08
N ASN A 101 -0.87 8.73 10.01
CA ASN A 101 -1.51 9.33 8.84
C ASN A 101 -1.03 10.76 8.57
N SER A 102 -0.84 11.56 9.63
CA SER A 102 -0.29 12.91 9.50
C SER A 102 1.15 12.86 8.98
N GLN A 103 1.99 11.98 9.49
CA GLN A 103 3.37 11.80 9.03
C GLN A 103 3.41 11.38 7.56
N ARG A 104 2.58 10.39 7.17
CA ARG A 104 2.47 9.95 5.77
C ARG A 104 2.05 11.11 4.87
N TYR A 105 1.04 11.88 5.26
CA TYR A 105 0.59 13.05 4.52
C TYR A 105 1.71 14.08 4.35
N GLU A 106 2.40 14.45 5.45
CA GLU A 106 3.50 15.41 5.42
C GLU A 106 4.65 14.96 4.51
N VAL A 107 5.08 13.70 4.63
CA VAL A 107 6.16 13.13 3.81
C VAL A 107 5.81 13.14 2.32
N GLN A 108 4.55 12.85 1.98
CA GLN A 108 4.10 12.75 0.60
C GLN A 108 3.79 14.10 -0.07
N LYS A 109 3.74 15.22 0.67
CA LYS A 109 3.37 16.54 0.11
C LYS A 109 4.21 16.96 -1.09
N CYS A 110 5.53 16.78 -1.04
CA CYS A 110 6.40 17.12 -2.17
C CYS A 110 6.21 16.17 -3.38
N ALA A 111 5.52 15.03 -3.20
CA ALA A 111 5.17 14.08 -4.25
C ALA A 111 3.70 14.17 -4.73
N PHE A 112 2.88 15.12 -4.23
CA PHE A 112 1.45 15.19 -4.61
C PHE A 112 1.23 15.32 -6.12
N GLY A 113 2.11 16.02 -6.85
CA GLY A 113 2.01 16.13 -8.30
C GLY A 113 2.19 14.79 -9.04
N SER A 114 3.10 13.92 -8.57
CA SER A 114 3.28 12.58 -9.14
C SER A 114 2.18 11.62 -8.67
N LEU A 115 1.79 11.69 -7.40
CA LEU A 115 0.69 10.90 -6.84
C LEU A 115 -0.66 11.24 -7.49
N ALA A 116 -0.90 12.49 -7.90
CA ALA A 116 -2.12 12.84 -8.61
C ALA A 116 -2.24 12.14 -9.96
N LYS A 117 -1.11 11.89 -10.65
CA LYS A 117 -1.09 11.11 -11.89
C LYS A 117 -1.45 9.65 -11.64
N LYS A 118 -1.19 9.12 -10.44
CA LYS A 118 -1.59 7.77 -10.02
C LYS A 118 -3.10 7.62 -9.80
N LYS A 119 -3.91 8.68 -9.88
CA LYS A 119 -5.39 8.59 -9.77
C LYS A 119 -6.02 7.64 -10.81
N VAL A 120 -5.35 7.42 -11.94
CA VAL A 120 -5.80 6.41 -12.94
C VAL A 120 -5.70 4.96 -12.42
N GLN A 121 -5.02 4.75 -11.30
CA GLN A 121 -4.93 3.47 -10.59
C GLN A 121 -6.05 3.33 -9.53
N ASP A 122 -6.97 4.30 -9.40
CA ASP A 122 -8.08 4.21 -8.44
C ASP A 122 -9.01 3.05 -8.82
N VAL A 123 -8.94 1.98 -8.03
CA VAL A 123 -9.77 0.79 -8.17
C VAL A 123 -11.10 0.90 -7.43
N THR A 124 -11.27 1.94 -6.59
CA THR A 124 -12.47 2.12 -5.76
C THR A 124 -13.79 2.06 -6.54
N PRO A 125 -13.91 2.66 -7.74
CA PRO A 125 -15.16 2.57 -8.52
C PRO A 125 -15.54 1.12 -8.89
N PHE A 126 -14.57 0.28 -9.22
CA PHE A 126 -14.79 -1.13 -9.51
C PHE A 126 -15.30 -1.87 -8.27
N LEU A 127 -14.61 -1.65 -7.15
CA LEU A 127 -14.92 -2.29 -5.87
C LEU A 127 -16.31 -1.93 -5.35
N LYS A 128 -16.67 -0.63 -5.42
CA LYS A 128 -18.00 -0.14 -5.03
C LYS A 128 -19.12 -0.75 -5.88
N LEU A 129 -18.87 -0.93 -7.18
CA LEU A 129 -19.86 -1.52 -8.07
C LEU A 129 -19.97 -3.04 -7.86
N GLU A 130 -18.87 -3.74 -7.61
CA GLU A 130 -18.87 -5.18 -7.27
C GLU A 130 -19.66 -5.42 -5.96
N ASP A 131 -19.40 -4.63 -4.92
CA ASP A 131 -20.11 -4.73 -3.65
C ASP A 131 -21.61 -4.39 -3.78
N PHE A 132 -21.96 -3.37 -4.57
CA PHE A 132 -23.36 -3.07 -4.89
C PHE A 132 -24.09 -4.28 -5.48
N CYS A 133 -23.47 -5.01 -6.41
CA CYS A 133 -24.09 -6.22 -6.98
C CYS A 133 -24.18 -7.35 -5.93
N ILE A 134 -23.12 -7.56 -5.13
CA ILE A 134 -23.11 -8.57 -4.05
C ILE A 134 -24.25 -8.32 -3.06
N GLN A 135 -24.45 -7.07 -2.63
CA GLN A 135 -25.52 -6.72 -1.68
C GLN A 135 -26.91 -6.97 -2.28
N ARG A 136 -27.09 -6.70 -3.58
CA ARG A 136 -28.39 -6.84 -4.26
C ARG A 136 -28.82 -8.29 -4.46
N ASN A 137 -27.91 -9.17 -4.88
CA ASN A 137 -28.25 -10.55 -5.24
C ASN A 137 -27.63 -11.64 -4.35
N LYS A 138 -26.83 -11.28 -3.33
CA LYS A 138 -26.08 -12.21 -2.48
C LYS A 138 -25.19 -13.18 -3.27
N ALA A 139 -24.78 -12.78 -4.47
CA ALA A 139 -23.91 -13.56 -5.36
C ALA A 139 -22.53 -12.91 -5.44
N ASN A 140 -21.47 -13.73 -5.58
CA ASN A 140 -20.08 -13.25 -5.63
C ASN A 140 -19.66 -12.66 -6.99
N ILE A 141 -20.58 -12.60 -7.96
CA ILE A 141 -20.30 -12.14 -9.33
C ILE A 141 -21.44 -11.23 -9.76
N CYS A 142 -21.12 -10.01 -10.19
CA CYS A 142 -22.09 -9.12 -10.81
C CYS A 142 -22.49 -9.65 -12.19
N THR A 143 -23.79 -9.82 -12.41
CA THR A 143 -24.40 -10.25 -13.67
C THR A 143 -25.31 -9.14 -14.23
N GLU A 144 -25.76 -9.27 -15.48
CA GLU A 144 -26.68 -8.29 -16.05
C GLU A 144 -27.98 -8.17 -15.24
N LYS A 145 -28.46 -9.27 -14.64
CA LYS A 145 -29.68 -9.28 -13.81
C LYS A 145 -29.56 -8.35 -12.59
N ASP A 146 -28.38 -8.29 -11.97
CA ASP A 146 -28.09 -7.37 -10.86
C ASP A 146 -28.33 -5.91 -11.23
N LEU A 147 -28.11 -5.58 -12.49
CA LEU A 147 -28.17 -4.22 -13.01
C LEU A 147 -29.49 -3.92 -13.73
N THR A 148 -30.45 -4.86 -13.72
CA THR A 148 -31.81 -4.62 -14.23
C THR A 148 -32.72 -4.01 -13.15
N ASN A 149 -33.73 -3.25 -13.60
CA ASN A 149 -34.75 -2.65 -12.73
C ASN A 149 -34.15 -1.81 -11.59
N LEU A 150 -33.10 -1.05 -11.90
CA LEU A 150 -32.49 -0.13 -10.96
C LEU A 150 -33.45 1.03 -10.69
N SER A 151 -33.57 1.42 -9.43
CA SER A 151 -34.14 2.72 -9.08
C SER A 151 -33.33 3.85 -9.71
N ILE A 152 -33.90 5.05 -9.75
CA ILE A 152 -33.21 6.23 -10.32
C ILE A 152 -31.86 6.47 -9.62
N GLY A 153 -31.82 6.37 -8.30
CA GLY A 153 -30.59 6.55 -7.51
C GLY A 153 -29.55 5.47 -7.78
N GLU A 154 -29.96 4.20 -7.85
CA GLU A 154 -29.06 3.10 -8.19
C GLU A 154 -28.50 3.23 -9.61
N SER A 155 -29.34 3.61 -10.58
CA SER A 155 -28.89 3.83 -11.96
C SER A 155 -27.87 4.97 -12.05
N GLN A 156 -28.08 6.06 -11.30
CA GLN A 156 -27.12 7.17 -11.21
C GLN A 156 -25.80 6.72 -10.57
N PHE A 157 -25.87 5.95 -9.48
CA PHE A 157 -24.69 5.39 -8.82
C PHE A 157 -23.86 4.49 -9.76
N VAL A 158 -24.51 3.58 -10.48
CA VAL A 158 -23.86 2.68 -11.45
C VAL A 158 -23.20 3.49 -12.56
N GLN A 159 -23.90 4.48 -13.14
CA GLN A 159 -23.34 5.36 -14.17
C GLN A 159 -22.12 6.13 -13.65
N GLU A 160 -22.15 6.63 -12.41
CA GLU A 160 -21.02 7.32 -11.80
C GLU A 160 -19.80 6.42 -11.66
N GLN A 161 -19.97 5.18 -11.18
CA GLN A 161 -18.85 4.24 -11.04
C GLN A 161 -18.31 3.81 -12.41
N MET A 162 -19.18 3.55 -13.38
CA MET A 162 -18.77 3.27 -14.77
C MET A 162 -17.94 4.41 -15.35
N MET A 163 -18.38 5.65 -15.13
CA MET A 163 -17.67 6.84 -15.60
C MET A 163 -16.24 6.88 -15.02
N LYS A 164 -16.09 6.71 -13.71
CA LYS A 164 -14.77 6.69 -13.07
C LYS A 164 -13.89 5.54 -13.55
N MET A 165 -14.43 4.32 -13.67
CA MET A 165 -13.68 3.17 -14.22
C MET A 165 -13.20 3.44 -15.64
N CYS A 166 -14.06 3.99 -16.51
CA CYS A 166 -13.71 4.30 -17.89
C CYS A 166 -12.56 5.33 -17.97
N GLN A 167 -12.57 6.38 -17.14
CA GLN A 167 -11.48 7.34 -17.05
C GLN A 167 -10.18 6.71 -16.54
N ALA A 168 -10.26 5.85 -15.53
CA ALA A 168 -9.11 5.14 -14.99
C ALA A 168 -8.51 4.13 -16.00
N LEU A 169 -9.26 3.68 -17.01
CA LEU A 169 -8.74 2.94 -18.17
C LEU A 169 -8.04 3.83 -19.21
N GLY A 170 -7.87 5.13 -18.95
CA GLY A 170 -7.15 6.07 -19.80
C GLY A 170 -8.01 6.78 -20.84
N ASN A 171 -9.33 6.53 -20.87
CA ASN A 171 -10.22 7.23 -21.78
C ASN A 171 -10.49 8.67 -21.31
N SER A 172 -10.69 9.58 -22.25
CA SER A 172 -11.07 10.96 -21.92
C SER A 172 -12.48 11.00 -21.30
N LYS A 173 -12.73 12.01 -20.45
CA LYS A 173 -14.06 12.21 -19.84
C LYS A 173 -15.17 12.28 -20.88
N PHE A 174 -14.92 12.98 -22.00
CA PHE A 174 -15.88 13.14 -23.08
C PHE A 174 -16.24 11.79 -23.74
N LEU A 175 -15.23 10.99 -24.12
CA LEU A 175 -15.46 9.69 -24.77
C LEU A 175 -16.26 8.75 -23.89
N CYS A 176 -15.94 8.68 -22.60
CA CYS A 176 -16.69 7.86 -21.67
C CYS A 176 -18.15 8.35 -21.48
N GLN A 177 -18.36 9.67 -21.42
CA GLN A 177 -19.72 10.23 -21.31
C GLN A 177 -20.56 9.90 -22.55
N GLU A 178 -19.95 9.97 -23.73
CA GLU A 178 -20.59 9.60 -24.99
C GLU A 178 -20.92 8.10 -25.02
N GLU A 179 -19.97 7.22 -24.71
CA GLU A 179 -20.16 5.76 -24.72
C GLU A 179 -21.27 5.34 -23.73
N ILE A 180 -21.25 5.87 -22.50
CA ILE A 180 -22.27 5.60 -21.48
C ILE A 180 -23.63 6.17 -21.90
N GLY A 181 -23.66 7.37 -22.46
CA GLY A 181 -24.89 8.01 -22.95
C GLY A 181 -25.54 7.24 -24.09
N LEU A 182 -24.75 6.78 -25.06
CA LEU A 182 -25.22 5.92 -26.15
C LEU A 182 -25.78 4.60 -25.63
N SER A 183 -25.12 3.98 -24.65
CA SER A 183 -25.58 2.74 -24.07
C SER A 183 -26.89 2.88 -23.29
N ARG A 184 -27.05 3.98 -22.56
CA ARG A 184 -28.31 4.34 -21.90
C ARG A 184 -29.45 4.47 -22.90
N ASN A 185 -29.24 5.17 -24.02
CA ASN A 185 -30.27 5.37 -25.05
C ASN A 185 -30.69 4.07 -25.73
N LYS A 186 -29.76 3.11 -25.86
CA LYS A 186 -30.01 1.78 -26.43
C LYS A 186 -30.56 0.75 -25.44
N ARG A 187 -30.81 1.13 -24.18
CA ARG A 187 -31.24 0.22 -23.10
C ARG A 187 -30.29 -0.99 -22.94
N ASN A 188 -28.98 -0.75 -23.03
CA ASN A 188 -27.95 -1.78 -22.88
C ASN A 188 -26.87 -1.37 -21.86
N LEU A 189 -27.25 -0.54 -20.88
CA LEU A 189 -26.34 -0.03 -19.86
C LEU A 189 -25.76 -1.17 -19.01
N GLU A 190 -26.56 -2.19 -18.75
CA GLU A 190 -26.23 -3.39 -17.99
C GLU A 190 -25.10 -4.18 -18.68
N THR A 191 -25.26 -4.48 -19.97
CA THR A 191 -24.23 -5.16 -20.78
C THR A 191 -22.94 -4.34 -20.83
N MET A 192 -23.05 -3.01 -20.99
CA MET A 192 -21.88 -2.13 -20.96
C MET A 192 -21.19 -2.16 -19.59
N ALA A 193 -21.94 -2.09 -18.49
CA ALA A 193 -21.42 -2.13 -17.14
C ALA A 193 -20.67 -3.45 -16.86
N ILE A 194 -21.23 -4.60 -17.25
CA ILE A 194 -20.58 -5.90 -17.11
C ILE A 194 -19.30 -5.98 -17.95
N LYS A 195 -19.34 -5.51 -19.20
CA LYS A 195 -18.15 -5.44 -20.06
C LYS A 195 -17.06 -4.57 -19.43
N LEU A 196 -17.43 -3.41 -18.89
CA LEU A 196 -16.50 -2.48 -18.27
C LEU A 196 -15.92 -3.04 -16.96
N LEU A 197 -16.75 -3.64 -16.11
CA LEU A 197 -16.32 -4.34 -14.89
C LEU A 197 -15.29 -5.42 -15.20
N LYS A 198 -15.58 -6.30 -16.17
CA LYS A 198 -14.67 -7.36 -16.60
C LYS A 198 -13.34 -6.77 -17.08
N ARG A 199 -13.40 -5.80 -17.99
CA ARG A 199 -12.21 -5.15 -18.54
C ARG A 199 -11.37 -4.49 -17.43
N PHE A 200 -12.01 -3.75 -16.54
CA PHE A 200 -11.34 -3.10 -15.42
C PHE A 200 -10.70 -4.12 -14.47
N LYS A 201 -11.40 -5.21 -14.18
CA LYS A 201 -10.88 -6.32 -13.37
C LYS A 201 -9.60 -6.88 -13.97
N ASP A 202 -9.59 -7.15 -15.27
CA ASP A 202 -8.44 -7.76 -15.95
C ASP A 202 -7.27 -6.79 -16.15
N GLU A 203 -7.54 -5.54 -16.53
CA GLU A 203 -6.51 -4.55 -16.89
C GLU A 203 -5.96 -3.76 -15.70
N ARG A 204 -6.73 -3.64 -14.60
CA ARG A 204 -6.34 -2.85 -13.42
C ARG A 204 -6.30 -3.68 -12.16
N PHE A 205 -7.42 -4.28 -11.75
CA PHE A 205 -7.53 -4.91 -10.44
C PHE A 205 -6.63 -6.13 -10.30
N ASN A 206 -6.76 -7.12 -11.20
CA ASN A 206 -5.98 -8.35 -11.18
C ASN A 206 -4.48 -8.09 -11.34
N LYS A 207 -4.08 -6.96 -11.94
CA LYS A 207 -2.67 -6.60 -12.11
C LYS A 207 -1.95 -6.37 -10.80
N LEU A 208 -2.66 -5.96 -9.76
CA LEU A 208 -2.12 -5.75 -8.42
C LEU A 208 -1.77 -7.06 -7.70
N PHE A 209 -2.28 -8.19 -8.20
CA PHE A 209 -2.04 -9.53 -7.66
C PHE A 209 -1.31 -10.44 -8.65
N SER A 210 -0.82 -9.86 -9.74
CA SER A 210 -0.14 -10.60 -10.80
C SER A 210 1.31 -10.20 -10.90
N LEU A 211 2.14 -11.19 -11.16
CA LEU A 211 3.53 -10.99 -11.50
C LEU A 211 3.69 -10.04 -12.69
N ALA A 212 4.51 -9.01 -12.55
CA ALA A 212 4.78 -8.06 -13.62
C ALA A 212 5.37 -8.77 -14.85
N SER A 213 5.00 -8.35 -16.06
CA SER A 213 5.52 -8.97 -17.28
C SER A 213 7.03 -8.79 -17.46
N SER A 214 7.61 -7.77 -16.83
CA SER A 214 9.04 -7.43 -16.85
C SER A 214 9.83 -7.97 -15.66
N HIS A 215 9.25 -8.86 -14.85
CA HIS A 215 9.94 -9.44 -13.69
C HIS A 215 11.22 -10.19 -14.08
N LEU A 216 12.15 -10.29 -13.13
CA LEU A 216 13.37 -11.07 -13.30
C LEU A 216 13.05 -12.56 -13.38
N LYS A 217 13.86 -13.30 -14.14
CA LYS A 217 13.84 -14.75 -14.14
C LYS A 217 15.05 -15.28 -13.41
N PHE A 218 14.88 -16.41 -12.74
CA PHE A 218 15.85 -16.96 -11.82
C PHE A 218 16.10 -18.44 -12.10
N SER A 219 17.30 -18.91 -11.77
CA SER A 219 17.65 -20.33 -11.89
C SER A 219 16.82 -21.16 -10.90
N CYS A 220 16.16 -22.18 -11.41
CA CYS A 220 15.36 -23.10 -10.62
C CYS A 220 15.77 -24.55 -10.86
N VAL A 221 15.60 -25.38 -9.84
CA VAL A 221 15.81 -26.82 -9.92
C VAL A 221 14.46 -27.51 -9.71
N LYS A 222 14.05 -28.34 -10.67
CA LYS A 222 12.87 -29.19 -10.51
C LYS A 222 13.23 -30.42 -9.69
N LYS A 223 12.69 -30.51 -8.47
CA LYS A 223 12.77 -31.72 -7.63
C LYS A 223 11.51 -32.56 -7.87
N SER A 224 11.49 -33.79 -7.36
CA SER A 224 10.36 -34.71 -7.53
C SER A 224 9.05 -34.17 -6.94
N GLN A 225 9.12 -33.40 -5.85
CA GLN A 225 7.94 -32.92 -5.10
C GLN A 225 7.72 -31.41 -5.17
N PHE A 226 8.75 -30.63 -5.52
CA PHE A 226 8.69 -29.17 -5.51
C PHE A 226 9.62 -28.54 -6.54
N VAL A 227 9.39 -27.26 -6.82
CA VAL A 227 10.31 -26.39 -7.56
C VAL A 227 11.15 -25.60 -6.56
N GLU A 228 12.47 -25.62 -6.70
CA GLU A 228 13.40 -24.84 -5.87
C GLU A 228 13.95 -23.67 -6.67
N MET A 229 13.72 -22.43 -6.22
CA MET A 229 14.31 -21.22 -6.78
C MET A 229 15.51 -20.80 -5.94
N ASN A 230 16.67 -20.64 -6.59
CA ASN A 230 17.91 -20.25 -5.92
C ASN A 230 18.23 -18.79 -6.23
N LEU A 231 18.25 -17.93 -5.20
CA LEU A 231 18.60 -16.52 -5.34
C LEU A 231 19.90 -16.22 -4.62
N LYS A 232 20.85 -15.61 -5.32
CA LYS A 232 22.06 -15.10 -4.69
C LYS A 232 21.77 -13.75 -4.05
N VAL A 233 22.13 -13.59 -2.78
CA VAL A 233 21.90 -12.37 -2.01
C VAL A 233 23.18 -11.89 -1.35
N ARG A 234 23.38 -10.58 -1.33
CA ARG A 234 24.49 -9.93 -0.65
C ARG A 234 23.96 -8.87 0.29
N PHE A 235 24.41 -8.93 1.54
CA PHE A 235 24.03 -7.96 2.56
C PHE A 235 25.14 -6.93 2.78
N ASP A 236 24.72 -5.70 3.03
CA ASP A 236 25.57 -4.67 3.60
C ASP A 236 26.20 -5.16 4.92
N PRO A 237 27.51 -4.96 5.13
CA PRO A 237 28.17 -5.31 6.39
C PRO A 237 27.52 -4.72 7.65
N ARG A 238 26.79 -3.60 7.53
CA ARG A 238 26.03 -2.99 8.65
C ARG A 238 24.85 -3.86 9.11
N LEU A 239 24.35 -4.77 8.27
CA LEU A 239 23.27 -5.72 8.58
C LEU A 239 23.79 -7.09 9.03
N PHE A 240 25.10 -7.22 9.28
CA PHE A 240 25.78 -8.51 9.38
C PHE A 240 25.28 -9.40 10.52
N PHE A 241 24.94 -8.82 11.67
CA PHE A 241 24.68 -9.58 12.91
C PHE A 241 23.48 -10.53 12.81
N ASN A 242 22.50 -10.25 11.94
CA ASN A 242 21.28 -11.05 11.84
C ASN A 242 20.97 -11.55 10.42
N ARG A 243 21.91 -11.43 9.47
CA ARG A 243 21.64 -11.71 8.05
C ARG A 243 21.13 -13.13 7.77
N LEU A 244 21.64 -14.12 8.51
CA LEU A 244 21.22 -15.52 8.33
C LEU A 244 19.76 -15.71 8.74
N GLU A 245 19.35 -15.11 9.85
CA GLU A 245 17.96 -15.20 10.30
C GLU A 245 17.02 -14.40 9.39
N LEU A 246 17.44 -13.22 8.91
CA LEU A 246 16.69 -12.49 7.88
C LEU A 246 16.48 -13.33 6.63
N ILE A 247 17.55 -13.97 6.13
CA ILE A 247 17.50 -14.84 4.95
C ILE A 247 16.58 -16.03 5.16
N ASN A 248 16.70 -16.72 6.29
CA ASN A 248 15.89 -17.87 6.60
C ASN A 248 14.42 -17.46 6.66
N HIS A 249 14.11 -16.35 7.32
CA HIS A 249 12.75 -15.84 7.40
C HIS A 249 12.15 -15.51 6.02
N VAL A 250 12.90 -14.82 5.14
CA VAL A 250 12.43 -14.53 3.78
C VAL A 250 12.23 -15.83 2.99
N SER A 251 13.19 -16.77 3.08
CA SER A 251 13.12 -18.07 2.40
C SER A 251 11.88 -18.86 2.84
N GLU A 252 11.61 -18.91 4.14
CA GLU A 252 10.44 -19.56 4.73
C GLU A 252 9.15 -18.86 4.31
N THR A 253 9.11 -17.53 4.37
CA THR A 253 7.92 -16.74 4.02
C THR A 253 7.49 -16.95 2.56
N TRP A 254 8.45 -17.07 1.66
CA TRP A 254 8.23 -17.31 0.22
C TRP A 254 8.35 -18.78 -0.19
N SER A 255 8.07 -19.70 0.74
CA SER A 255 8.06 -21.14 0.51
C SER A 255 6.72 -21.77 0.88
N SER A 256 6.38 -22.86 0.19
CA SER A 256 5.27 -23.76 0.46
C SER A 256 5.73 -25.22 0.29
N ASP A 257 4.83 -26.18 0.35
CA ASP A 257 5.18 -27.60 0.14
C ASP A 257 5.64 -27.91 -1.29
N ASN A 258 5.11 -27.17 -2.27
CA ASN A 258 5.34 -27.36 -3.70
C ASN A 258 6.31 -26.34 -4.33
N PHE A 259 6.71 -25.30 -3.60
CA PHE A 259 7.68 -24.30 -4.05
C PHE A 259 8.61 -23.92 -2.90
N LYS A 260 9.92 -23.90 -3.13
CA LYS A 260 10.92 -23.50 -2.13
C LYS A 260 11.75 -22.34 -2.66
N LEU A 261 11.78 -21.25 -1.92
CA LEU A 261 12.74 -20.18 -2.14
C LEU A 261 13.97 -20.44 -1.28
N LYS A 262 15.16 -20.43 -1.89
CA LYS A 262 16.43 -20.56 -1.18
C LYS A 262 17.32 -19.36 -1.48
N LEU A 263 17.58 -18.53 -0.47
CA LEU A 263 18.55 -17.46 -0.59
C LEU A 263 19.96 -17.96 -0.23
N ILE A 264 20.92 -17.70 -1.11
CA ILE A 264 22.32 -18.11 -0.99
C ILE A 264 23.15 -16.85 -0.76
N LEU A 265 23.85 -16.78 0.37
CA LEU A 265 24.78 -15.69 0.64
C LEU A 265 25.94 -15.71 -0.36
N GLU A 266 26.05 -14.65 -1.16
CA GLU A 266 27.16 -14.43 -2.07
C GLU A 266 28.22 -13.54 -1.42
N GLN A 267 29.48 -13.98 -1.48
CA GLN A 267 30.61 -13.22 -0.95
C GLN A 267 31.35 -12.46 -2.05
N GLU A 268 31.25 -12.91 -3.31
CA GLU A 268 31.92 -12.28 -4.43
C GLU A 268 31.22 -10.98 -4.85
N ARG A 269 32.01 -9.93 -5.14
CA ARG A 269 31.45 -8.60 -5.42
C ARG A 269 30.85 -8.44 -6.81
N ASN A 270 31.21 -9.30 -7.76
CA ASN A 270 31.05 -9.03 -9.20
C ASN A 270 30.08 -9.98 -9.93
N SER A 271 29.20 -10.68 -9.21
CA SER A 271 28.18 -11.52 -9.87
C SER A 271 26.98 -10.65 -10.29
N GLU A 272 26.65 -10.67 -11.58
CA GLU A 272 25.55 -9.90 -12.17
C GLU A 272 24.16 -10.34 -11.67
N ASP A 273 24.04 -11.58 -11.18
CA ASP A 273 22.77 -12.16 -10.72
C ASP A 273 22.58 -12.10 -9.19
N VAL A 274 23.11 -11.06 -8.53
CA VAL A 274 23.05 -10.90 -7.07
C VAL A 274 22.05 -9.82 -6.68
N ILE A 275 21.17 -10.16 -5.74
CA ILE A 275 20.29 -9.19 -5.08
C ILE A 275 21.06 -8.54 -3.93
N SER A 276 21.19 -7.21 -3.96
CA SER A 276 21.92 -6.44 -2.97
C SER A 276 20.96 -5.84 -1.94
N VAL A 277 21.11 -6.24 -0.67
CA VAL A 277 20.38 -5.65 0.46
C VAL A 277 21.28 -4.62 1.14
N GLN A 278 20.94 -3.34 1.03
CA GLN A 278 21.71 -2.20 1.52
C GLN A 278 21.06 -1.59 2.76
N ALA A 279 21.86 -1.25 3.77
CA ALA A 279 21.34 -0.54 4.94
C ALA A 279 21.05 0.93 4.60
N SER A 280 19.84 1.38 4.91
CA SER A 280 19.39 2.75 4.69
C SER A 280 18.81 3.34 5.98
N PRO A 281 19.65 3.89 6.88
CA PRO A 281 19.18 4.44 8.15
C PRO A 281 18.27 5.65 7.90
N ASN A 282 17.22 5.79 8.71
CA ASN A 282 16.28 6.91 8.67
C ASN A 282 15.48 7.07 7.36
N SER A 283 15.44 6.05 6.49
CA SER A 283 14.55 6.04 5.32
C SER A 283 13.50 4.94 5.45
N LEU A 284 12.43 5.00 4.65
CA LEU A 284 11.61 3.81 4.41
C LEU A 284 12.43 2.77 3.65
N SER A 285 12.06 1.50 3.83
CA SER A 285 12.59 0.43 2.98
C SER A 285 11.90 0.49 1.61
N TYR A 286 12.63 0.15 0.55
CA TYR A 286 12.08 0.13 -0.81
C TYR A 286 12.98 -0.65 -1.78
N VAL A 287 12.37 -1.07 -2.90
CA VAL A 287 13.04 -1.53 -4.12
C VAL A 287 12.94 -0.44 -5.20
N PRO A 288 14.06 0.04 -5.77
CA PRO A 288 14.01 1.02 -6.86
C PRO A 288 13.27 0.47 -8.10
N GLU A 289 12.39 1.27 -8.70
CA GLU A 289 11.64 0.87 -9.90
C GLU A 289 12.55 0.56 -11.11
N ASN A 290 13.73 1.17 -11.16
CA ASN A 290 14.71 1.02 -12.24
C ASN A 290 15.74 -0.11 -12.00
N ASP A 291 15.82 -0.65 -10.78
CA ASP A 291 16.71 -1.74 -10.43
C ASP A 291 16.06 -2.62 -9.37
N ASN A 292 15.36 -3.66 -9.83
CA ASN A 292 14.72 -4.63 -8.96
C ASN A 292 15.68 -5.66 -8.35
N ARG A 293 17.00 -5.48 -8.46
CA ARG A 293 18.01 -6.28 -7.75
C ARG A 293 18.55 -5.59 -6.51
N GLN A 294 18.08 -4.39 -6.18
CA GLN A 294 18.53 -3.64 -5.03
C GLN A 294 17.39 -3.46 -4.02
N ILE A 295 17.64 -3.82 -2.76
CA ILE A 295 16.74 -3.54 -1.65
C ILE A 295 17.45 -2.54 -0.73
N PHE A 296 16.82 -1.41 -0.46
CA PHE A 296 17.24 -0.52 0.62
C PHE A 296 16.41 -0.87 1.86
N LEU A 297 17.04 -1.43 2.89
CA LEU A 297 16.39 -1.86 4.13
C LEU A 297 16.69 -0.87 5.25
N ASN A 298 15.66 -0.38 5.94
CA ASN A 298 15.84 0.48 7.10
C ASN A 298 16.49 -0.27 8.28
N SER A 299 17.72 0.11 8.61
CA SER A 299 18.53 -0.52 9.66
C SER A 299 18.08 -0.16 11.08
N GLU A 300 17.28 0.89 11.26
CA GLU A 300 16.83 1.38 12.58
C GLU A 300 15.52 0.72 13.05
N LEU A 301 14.88 -0.06 12.18
CA LEU A 301 13.70 -0.84 12.53
C LEU A 301 14.04 -1.94 13.52
N ARG A 302 13.05 -2.33 14.34
CA ARG A 302 13.21 -3.51 15.20
C ARG A 302 13.39 -4.72 14.32
N PHE A 303 14.15 -5.69 14.82
CA PHE A 303 14.52 -6.86 14.04
C PHE A 303 13.32 -7.66 13.50
N GLU A 304 12.23 -7.78 14.26
CA GLU A 304 10.98 -8.40 13.81
C GLU A 304 10.24 -7.61 12.71
N GLU A 305 10.43 -6.30 12.65
CA GLU A 305 9.91 -5.45 11.56
C GLU A 305 10.78 -5.59 10.32
N GLN A 306 12.11 -5.61 10.49
CA GLN A 306 13.05 -5.86 9.40
C GLN A 306 12.76 -7.18 8.70
N LYS A 307 12.46 -8.25 9.44
CA LYS A 307 12.05 -9.55 8.89
C LYS A 307 10.86 -9.42 7.93
N ARG A 308 9.76 -8.85 8.41
CA ARG A 308 8.51 -8.70 7.63
C ARG A 308 8.68 -7.77 6.43
N ILE A 309 9.30 -6.62 6.64
CA ILE A 309 9.53 -5.63 5.59
C ILE A 309 10.49 -6.18 4.55
N LEU A 310 11.57 -6.84 4.93
CA LEU A 310 12.46 -7.48 3.97
C LEU A 310 11.72 -8.54 3.14
N SER A 311 10.87 -9.38 3.75
CA SER A 311 10.06 -10.33 3.01
C SER A 311 9.12 -9.64 2.00
N HIS A 312 8.55 -8.49 2.35
CA HIS A 312 7.75 -7.68 1.43
C HIS A 312 8.58 -7.11 0.28
N GLU A 313 9.73 -6.50 0.56
CA GLU A 313 10.63 -5.98 -0.48
C GLU A 313 11.11 -7.08 -1.43
N PHE A 314 11.36 -8.29 -0.93
CA PHE A 314 11.66 -9.44 -1.78
C PHE A 314 10.51 -9.79 -2.73
N GLY A 315 9.26 -9.54 -2.36
CA GLY A 315 8.13 -9.67 -3.29
C GLY A 315 8.24 -8.74 -4.50
N HIS A 316 8.73 -7.51 -4.31
CA HIS A 316 9.02 -6.59 -5.42
C HIS A 316 10.18 -7.07 -6.28
N VAL A 317 11.26 -7.59 -5.67
CA VAL A 317 12.37 -8.22 -6.40
C VAL A 317 11.88 -9.40 -7.25
N LEU A 318 10.98 -10.21 -6.68
CA LEU A 318 10.32 -11.31 -7.35
C LEU A 318 9.34 -10.85 -8.43
N GLY A 319 8.97 -9.56 -8.47
CA GLY A 319 8.17 -8.93 -9.52
C GLY A 319 6.70 -8.74 -9.19
N PHE A 320 6.29 -8.89 -7.93
CA PHE A 320 4.95 -8.57 -7.48
C PHE A 320 4.86 -7.07 -7.13
N PRO A 321 3.84 -6.36 -7.64
CA PRO A 321 3.59 -4.99 -7.22
C PRO A 321 3.01 -4.96 -5.81
N ASP A 322 3.01 -3.77 -5.22
CA ASP A 322 2.13 -3.46 -4.10
C ASP A 322 0.67 -3.70 -4.48
N CYS A 323 -0.10 -4.32 -3.58
CA CYS A 323 -1.56 -4.40 -3.69
C CYS A 323 -2.28 -3.38 -2.81
N TYR A 324 -1.70 -2.18 -2.71
CA TYR A 324 -2.42 -0.98 -2.31
C TYR A 324 -2.47 0.02 -3.47
N THR A 325 -3.38 0.99 -3.38
CA THR A 325 -3.39 2.16 -4.27
C THR A 325 -3.18 3.41 -3.44
N GLU A 326 -2.28 4.28 -3.92
CA GLU A 326 -2.02 5.57 -3.31
C GLU A 326 -2.01 6.67 -4.37
N PHE A 327 -2.85 7.69 -4.20
CA PHE A 327 -2.92 8.82 -5.11
C PHE A 327 -3.40 10.09 -4.41
N TYR A 328 -3.13 11.24 -5.01
CA TYR A 328 -3.61 12.53 -4.51
C TYR A 328 -4.79 13.03 -5.33
N ASP A 329 -5.95 13.25 -4.70
CA ASP A 329 -7.11 13.85 -5.36
C ASP A 329 -7.10 15.37 -5.21
N HIS A 330 -6.63 16.09 -6.23
CA HIS A 330 -6.59 17.56 -6.23
C HIS A 330 -7.95 18.23 -5.98
N GLN A 331 -9.06 17.61 -6.41
CA GLN A 331 -10.39 18.22 -6.26
C GLN A 331 -10.81 18.23 -4.80
N LYS A 332 -10.49 17.16 -4.07
CA LYS A 332 -10.83 16.99 -2.65
C LYS A 332 -9.71 17.45 -1.71
N ARG A 333 -8.49 17.57 -2.24
CA ARG A 333 -7.24 17.78 -1.51
C ARG A 333 -6.90 16.64 -0.55
N ASP A 334 -7.23 15.42 -0.98
CA ASP A 334 -7.08 14.20 -0.20
C ASP A 334 -5.88 13.40 -0.70
N LEU A 335 -5.04 12.91 0.22
CA LEU A 335 -4.17 11.77 -0.04
C LEU A 335 -4.99 10.52 0.24
N VAL A 336 -5.18 9.73 -0.81
CA VAL A 336 -6.04 8.55 -0.76
C VAL A 336 -5.15 7.32 -0.73
N TYR A 337 -5.32 6.47 0.28
CA TYR A 337 -4.59 5.21 0.47
C TYR A 337 -5.55 4.05 0.74
N PHE A 338 -5.46 3.00 -0.05
CA PHE A 338 -6.32 1.83 0.04
C PHE A 338 -5.51 0.53 -0.05
N GLU A 339 -5.53 -0.28 1.00
CA GLU A 339 -4.98 -1.64 1.00
C GLU A 339 -6.04 -2.62 0.50
N MET A 340 -5.69 -3.49 -0.47
CA MET A 340 -6.64 -4.46 -1.00
C MET A 340 -6.43 -5.82 -0.35
N GLY A 341 -7.29 -6.19 0.57
CA GLY A 341 -7.28 -7.51 1.17
C GLY A 341 -8.57 -7.72 1.96
N LYS A 342 -9.29 -8.79 1.63
CA LYS A 342 -10.50 -9.18 2.35
C LYS A 342 -10.20 -9.62 3.79
N ASP A 343 -8.96 -10.07 4.04
CA ASP A 343 -8.57 -10.68 5.31
C ASP A 343 -7.24 -10.12 5.88
N ASN A 344 -6.72 -8.97 5.40
CA ASN A 344 -5.44 -8.39 5.87
C ASN A 344 -4.19 -9.31 5.82
N PHE A 345 -4.27 -10.49 5.20
CA PHE A 345 -3.20 -11.51 5.23
C PHE A 345 -2.30 -11.53 4.00
N ASN A 346 -2.42 -10.65 3.01
CA ASN A 346 -1.48 -10.65 1.89
C ASN A 346 -0.27 -9.76 2.19
N LEU A 347 0.91 -10.38 2.25
CA LEU A 347 2.19 -9.72 2.51
C LEU A 347 2.48 -8.55 1.56
N MET A 348 2.03 -8.63 0.30
CA MET A 348 2.25 -7.56 -0.68
C MET A 348 1.27 -6.38 -0.53
N CYS A 349 0.26 -6.50 0.33
CA CYS A 349 -0.67 -5.40 0.59
C CYS A 349 -0.43 -4.77 1.97
N SER A 350 0.21 -5.52 2.87
CA SER A 350 0.36 -5.16 4.28
C SER A 350 1.54 -5.91 4.89
N VAL A 351 2.36 -5.20 5.68
CA VAL A 351 3.47 -5.77 6.48
C VAL A 351 3.06 -6.08 7.93
N LYS A 352 1.75 -6.05 8.22
CA LYS A 352 1.21 -6.35 9.56
C LYS A 352 1.53 -7.79 9.97
N LYS A 353 1.62 -8.01 11.27
CA LYS A 353 1.83 -9.36 11.83
C LYS A 353 0.69 -10.27 11.38
N GLY A 354 1.04 -11.44 10.85
CA GLY A 354 0.08 -12.42 10.32
C GLY A 354 -0.10 -12.37 8.81
N ALA A 355 0.41 -11.34 8.13
CA ALA A 355 0.47 -11.33 6.68
C ALA A 355 1.36 -12.47 6.15
N ALA A 356 0.93 -13.09 5.07
CA ALA A 356 1.48 -14.27 4.45
C ALA A 356 1.49 -14.12 2.91
N VAL A 357 2.29 -14.94 2.24
CA VAL A 357 2.33 -14.96 0.77
C VAL A 357 1.16 -15.81 0.26
N PRO A 358 0.26 -15.27 -0.58
CA PRO A 358 -0.80 -16.06 -1.20
C PRO A 358 -0.23 -17.22 -2.02
N ARG A 359 -0.88 -18.38 -1.97
CA ARG A 359 -0.44 -19.57 -2.70
C ARG A 359 -0.33 -19.30 -4.20
N GLU A 360 -1.23 -18.50 -4.75
CA GLU A 360 -1.28 -18.10 -6.15
C GLU A 360 -0.03 -17.33 -6.59
N TYR A 361 0.69 -16.68 -5.66
CA TYR A 361 1.95 -16.00 -5.98
C TYR A 361 3.06 -17.04 -6.18
N LEU A 362 3.16 -18.03 -5.30
CA LEU A 362 4.17 -19.09 -5.41
C LEU A 362 3.97 -19.93 -6.68
N GLU A 363 2.71 -20.19 -7.06
CA GLU A 363 2.38 -20.86 -8.32
C GLU A 363 2.79 -20.02 -9.54
N GLN A 364 2.57 -18.69 -9.49
CA GLN A 364 3.04 -17.78 -10.55
C GLN A 364 4.56 -17.78 -10.69
N LEU A 365 5.31 -17.77 -9.58
CA LEU A 365 6.78 -17.82 -9.61
C LEU A 365 7.28 -19.11 -10.23
N ALA A 366 6.75 -20.26 -9.81
CA ALA A 366 7.12 -21.57 -10.33
C ALA A 366 6.89 -21.67 -11.86
N LEU A 367 5.80 -21.08 -12.35
CA LEU A 367 5.40 -21.16 -13.76
C LEU A 367 6.09 -20.12 -14.66
N LYS A 368 6.35 -18.91 -14.15
CA LYS A 368 6.71 -17.76 -14.99
C LYS A 368 8.13 -17.24 -14.75
N SER A 369 8.66 -17.40 -13.53
CA SER A 369 9.96 -16.84 -13.13
C SER A 369 11.10 -17.84 -13.19
N CYS A 370 10.81 -19.14 -13.23
CA CYS A 370 11.83 -20.18 -13.24
C CYS A 370 12.45 -20.43 -14.62
N LEU A 371 13.79 -20.46 -14.65
CA LEU A 371 14.63 -21.00 -15.72
C LEU A 371 15.16 -22.35 -15.26
N PHE A 372 14.74 -23.43 -15.93
CA PHE A 372 15.09 -24.81 -15.58
C PHE A 372 16.30 -25.34 -16.35
#